data_AF-A0A1E9CCL7-F1
#
_entry.id   AF-A0A1E9CCL7-F1
#
_cell.length_a   1.000
_cell.length_b   1.000
_cell.length_c   1.000
_cell.angle_alpha   90.00
_cell.angle_beta   90.00
_cell.angle_gamma   90.00
#
_symmetry.space_group_name_H-M   'P 1'
#
loop_
_entity.id
_entity.type
_entity.pdbx_description
1 polymer ?
#
loop_
_entity_poly.entity_id
_entity_poly.type
_entity_poly.pdbx_seq_one_letter_code
_entity_poly.pdbx_strand_id
1 'polypeptide(L)'
;MGLSALEGIVKGNQDEIQDSYIPSLVYYGVDSEKPLALRMLGIPRSLSFSLANIIDGDLKNFSYSSLRKKIKELSASDWDNFKPKKSNLTGDEWRRIVEILMK
;
A
#
# COMPACT_ATOMS: atom_id res chain seq x y z
N MET A 1 -32.04 -23.48 4.26
CA MET A 1 -31.86 -22.24 3.48
C MET A 1 -31.43 -21.16 4.45
N GLY A 2 -30.16 -20.74 4.43
CA GLY A 2 -29.64 -19.83 5.46
C GLY A 2 -28.14 -19.51 5.38
N LEU A 3 -27.41 -20.08 4.41
CA LEU A 3 -25.98 -19.82 4.23
C LEU A 3 -25.67 -18.73 3.20
N SER A 4 -26.66 -18.30 2.40
CA SER A 4 -26.45 -17.31 1.33
C SER A 4 -26.50 -15.84 1.79
N ALA A 5 -26.84 -15.57 3.06
CA ALA A 5 -26.90 -14.20 3.58
C ALA A 5 -25.53 -13.68 4.08
N LEU A 6 -24.59 -14.57 4.42
CA LEU A 6 -23.27 -14.16 4.91
C LEU A 6 -22.24 -13.91 3.80
N GLU A 7 -22.47 -14.38 2.57
CA GLU A 7 -21.55 -14.14 1.43
C GLU A 7 -21.76 -12.77 0.76
N GLY A 8 -22.82 -12.03 1.15
CA GLY A 8 -23.16 -10.73 0.57
C GLY A 8 -22.43 -9.53 1.20
N ILE A 9 -21.92 -9.66 2.43
CA ILE A 9 -21.30 -8.54 3.16
C ILE A 9 -19.79 -8.46 2.87
N VAL A 10 -19.14 -9.56 2.50
CA VAL A 10 -17.67 -9.60 2.28
C VAL A 10 -17.24 -9.15 0.88
N LYS A 11 -18.15 -8.57 0.09
CA LYS A 11 -17.90 -8.13 -1.28
C LYS A 11 -18.18 -6.66 -1.55
N GLY A 12 -18.50 -5.89 -0.50
CA GLY A 12 -18.60 -4.43 -0.56
C GLY A 12 -17.30 -3.81 -0.06
N ASN A 13 -16.60 -3.08 -0.94
CA ASN A 13 -15.61 -2.07 -0.57
C ASN A 13 -14.27 -2.51 0.05
N GLN A 14 -13.58 -3.47 -0.56
CA GLN A 14 -12.13 -3.58 -0.36
C GLN A 14 -11.31 -2.59 -1.21
N ASP A 15 -11.95 -1.89 -2.16
CA ASP A 15 -11.30 -0.89 -3.02
C ASP A 15 -11.33 0.54 -2.46
N GLU A 16 -12.14 0.78 -1.42
CA GLU A 16 -12.28 2.09 -0.81
C GLU A 16 -11.51 2.13 0.52
N ILE A 17 -10.58 3.08 0.63
CA ILE A 17 -9.79 3.36 1.84
C ILE A 17 -10.68 3.66 3.07
N GLN A 18 -11.96 3.95 2.85
CA GLN A 18 -12.90 4.40 3.88
C GLN A 18 -13.43 3.30 4.82
N ASP A 19 -13.51 2.03 4.40
CA ASP A 19 -14.27 1.01 5.17
C ASP A 19 -13.41 0.05 6.01
N SER A 20 -12.08 0.22 6.01
CA SER A 20 -11.22 -0.55 6.90
C SER A 20 -11.29 -0.01 8.32
N TYR A 21 -12.25 -0.53 9.10
CA TYR A 21 -12.28 -0.49 10.56
C TYR A 21 -10.94 -0.99 11.12
N ILE A 22 -10.00 -0.07 11.37
CA ILE A 22 -8.77 -0.33 12.12
C ILE A 22 -9.00 0.14 13.57
N PRO A 23 -9.32 -0.76 14.51
CA PRO A 23 -9.32 -0.45 15.94
C PRO A 23 -7.87 -0.38 16.49
N SER A 24 -7.09 0.55 15.94
CA SER A 24 -5.79 1.00 16.48
C SER A 24 -5.40 2.38 15.94
N LEU A 25 -6.35 3.33 15.94
CA LEU A 25 -6.07 4.76 15.74
C LEU A 25 -5.22 5.39 16.87
N VAL A 26 -4.81 4.62 17.89
CA VAL A 26 -4.00 5.09 19.03
C VAL A 26 -2.48 4.90 18.81
N TYR A 27 -2.02 4.23 17.74
CA TYR A 27 -0.58 3.93 17.56
C TYR A 27 0.13 4.72 16.42
N TYR A 28 -0.56 5.60 15.69
CA TYR A 28 0.00 6.18 14.45
C TYR A 28 -0.12 7.70 14.35
N GLY A 29 0.26 8.42 15.41
CA GLY A 29 0.43 9.89 15.37
C GLY A 29 1.58 10.34 14.48
N VAL A 30 1.38 10.39 13.16
CA VAL A 30 2.34 11.03 12.24
C VAL A 30 1.64 11.59 10.99
N ASP A 31 1.95 12.85 10.69
CA ASP A 31 1.53 13.77 9.62
C ASP A 31 1.51 13.28 8.15
N SER A 32 1.43 11.98 7.85
CA SER A 32 1.48 11.52 6.46
C SER A 32 0.65 10.27 6.20
N GLU A 33 -0.56 10.49 5.68
CA GLU A 33 -1.54 9.46 5.26
C GLU A 33 -1.02 8.58 4.12
N LYS A 34 -0.15 9.13 3.24
CA LYS A 34 0.42 8.44 2.06
C LYS A 34 1.25 7.18 2.40
N PRO A 35 2.32 7.26 3.22
CA PRO A 35 3.07 6.08 3.62
C PRO A 35 2.22 5.11 4.45
N LEU A 36 1.17 5.58 5.13
CA LEU A 36 0.25 4.69 5.85
C LEU A 36 -0.56 3.82 4.88
N ALA A 37 -1.16 4.41 3.85
CA ALA A 37 -1.91 3.66 2.83
C ALA A 37 -1.04 2.61 2.12
N LEU A 38 0.21 2.96 1.82
CA LEU A 38 1.17 2.00 1.26
C LEU A 38 1.45 0.84 2.23
N ARG A 39 1.54 1.11 3.54
CA ARG A 39 1.70 0.05 4.53
C ARG A 39 0.48 -0.87 4.62
N MET A 40 -0.72 -0.35 4.41
CA MET A 40 -1.94 -1.17 4.31
C MET A 40 -1.91 -2.09 3.09
N LEU A 41 -1.21 -1.69 2.02
CA LEU A 41 -0.95 -2.53 0.85
C LEU A 41 0.13 -3.60 1.07
N GLY A 42 0.75 -3.67 2.25
CA GLY A 42 1.84 -4.60 2.55
C GLY A 42 3.24 -4.03 2.29
N ILE A 43 3.36 -2.73 1.96
CA ILE A 43 4.66 -2.09 1.77
C ILE A 43 5.36 -1.91 3.13
N PRO A 44 6.63 -2.36 3.29
CA PRO A 44 7.36 -2.19 4.53
C PRO A 44 7.67 -0.72 4.85
N ARG A 45 7.70 -0.38 6.14
CA ARG A 45 7.84 1.01 6.64
C ARG A 45 9.05 1.75 6.06
N SER A 46 10.17 1.07 5.90
CA SER A 46 11.40 1.64 5.36
C SER A 46 11.27 2.10 3.90
N LEU A 47 10.35 1.49 3.16
CA LEU A 47 10.11 1.76 1.74
C LEU A 47 8.88 2.67 1.55
N SER A 48 7.88 2.58 2.43
CA SER A 48 6.64 3.34 2.32
C SER A 48 6.86 4.86 2.33
N PHE A 49 7.85 5.36 3.07
CA PHE A 49 8.20 6.79 3.07
C PHE A 49 8.76 7.25 1.72
N SER A 50 9.67 6.48 1.12
CA SER A 50 10.23 6.80 -0.19
C SER A 50 9.19 6.67 -1.30
N LEU A 51 8.42 5.58 -1.29
CA LEU A 51 7.36 5.33 -2.27
C LEU A 51 6.20 6.30 -2.14
N ALA A 52 5.94 6.91 -0.98
CA ALA A 52 4.90 7.93 -0.85
C ALA A 52 5.11 9.13 -1.80
N ASN A 53 6.35 9.36 -2.25
CA ASN A 53 6.65 10.39 -3.25
C ASN A 53 6.06 10.09 -4.64
N ILE A 54 5.68 8.84 -4.94
CA ILE A 54 4.99 8.52 -6.19
C ILE A 54 3.53 9.02 -6.16
N ILE A 55 2.97 9.30 -4.98
CA ILE A 55 1.61 9.78 -4.81
C ILE A 55 1.65 11.31 -4.88
N ASP A 56 1.52 11.82 -6.09
CA ASP A 56 1.37 13.24 -6.35
C ASP A 56 -0.07 13.67 -6.02
N GLY A 57 -0.24 14.69 -5.18
CA GLY A 57 -1.56 15.16 -4.73
C GLY A 57 -2.14 14.44 -3.50
N ASP A 58 -3.46 14.49 -3.35
CA ASP A 58 -4.20 13.98 -2.19
C ASP A 58 -4.53 12.48 -2.32
N LEU A 59 -4.32 11.72 -1.24
CA LEU A 59 -4.54 10.27 -1.21
C LEU A 59 -5.99 9.89 -1.57
N LYS A 60 -6.98 10.74 -1.30
CA LYS A 60 -8.40 10.45 -1.54
C LYS A 60 -8.73 10.29 -3.03
N ASN A 61 -7.87 10.78 -3.93
CA ASN A 61 -8.01 10.57 -5.37
C ASN A 61 -7.44 9.23 -5.84
N PHE A 62 -6.77 8.48 -4.96
CA PHE A 62 -6.17 7.20 -5.26
C PHE A 62 -6.93 6.06 -4.58
N SER A 63 -7.36 5.07 -5.35
CA SER A 63 -7.82 3.79 -4.82
C SER A 63 -6.65 2.84 -4.58
N TYR A 64 -6.84 1.84 -3.72
CA TYR A 64 -5.83 0.80 -3.49
C TYR A 64 -5.41 0.10 -4.78
N SER A 65 -6.35 -0.18 -5.68
CA SER A 65 -6.08 -0.75 -7.01
C SER A 65 -5.18 0.15 -7.86
N SER A 66 -5.44 1.47 -7.88
CA SER A 66 -4.60 2.46 -8.59
C SER A 66 -3.19 2.54 -8.01
N LEU A 67 -3.05 2.51 -6.68
CA LEU A 67 -1.74 2.47 -6.03
C LEU A 67 -0.98 1.18 -6.37
N ARG A 68 -1.66 0.02 -6.33
CA ARG A 68 -1.07 -1.27 -6.72
C ARG A 68 -0.57 -1.24 -8.15
N LYS A 69 -1.37 -0.70 -9.07
CA LYS A 69 -1.01 -0.54 -10.48
C LYS A 69 0.21 0.38 -10.64
N LYS A 70 0.19 1.56 -9.99
CA LYS A 70 1.29 2.53 -10.04
C LYS A 70 2.60 1.93 -9.56
N ILE A 71 2.57 1.17 -8.46
CA ILE A 71 3.73 0.45 -7.92
C ILE A 71 4.25 -0.60 -8.90
N LYS A 72 3.36 -1.35 -9.56
CA LYS A 72 3.73 -2.35 -10.58
C LYS A 72 4.27 -1.74 -11.87
N GLU A 73 3.88 -0.51 -12.20
CA GLU A 73 4.36 0.24 -13.36
C GLU A 73 5.73 0.92 -13.12
N LEU A 74 6.25 0.92 -11.89
CA LEU A 74 7.59 1.45 -11.58
C LEU A 74 8.68 0.62 -12.27
N SER A 75 9.63 1.32 -12.89
CA SER A 75 10.79 0.69 -13.51
C SER A 75 11.82 0.26 -12.48
N ALA A 76 12.72 -0.66 -12.84
CA ALA A 76 13.81 -1.09 -11.96
C ALA A 76 14.66 0.09 -11.44
N SER A 77 14.86 1.12 -12.25
CA SER A 77 15.52 2.37 -11.85
C SER A 77 14.75 3.16 -10.79
N ASP A 78 13.41 3.22 -10.89
CA ASP A 78 12.57 3.87 -9.88
C ASP A 78 12.68 3.13 -8.55
N TRP A 79 12.60 1.80 -8.59
CA TRP A 79 12.81 0.96 -7.42
C TRP A 79 14.19 1.17 -6.79
N ASP A 80 15.24 1.35 -7.60
CA ASP A 80 16.59 1.64 -7.10
C ASP A 80 16.68 3.03 -6.45
N ASN A 81 15.95 4.02 -6.97
CA ASN A 81 15.86 5.36 -6.38
C ASN A 81 15.06 5.36 -5.06
N PHE A 82 13.99 4.58 -4.97
CA PHE A 82 13.14 4.51 -3.78
C PHE A 82 13.68 3.57 -2.69
N LYS A 83 14.65 2.71 -3.02
CA LYS A 83 15.21 1.76 -2.05
C LYS A 83 15.76 2.51 -0.82
N PRO A 84 15.57 1.98 0.40
CA PRO A 84 16.18 2.55 1.58
C PRO A 84 17.71 2.50 1.47
N LYS A 85 18.37 3.65 1.65
CA LYS A 85 19.84 3.83 1.50
C LYS A 85 20.69 2.89 2.36
N LYS A 86 20.11 2.30 3.42
CA LYS A 86 20.76 1.35 4.33
C LYS A 86 20.54 -0.13 3.96
N SER A 87 19.90 -0.41 2.83
CA SER A 87 19.61 -1.79 2.40
C SER A 87 20.67 -2.31 1.45
N ASN A 88 21.07 -3.56 1.66
CA ASN A 88 21.94 -4.31 0.74
C ASN A 88 21.17 -4.89 -0.46
N LEU A 89 19.86 -4.68 -0.53
CA LEU A 89 18.99 -5.18 -1.59
C LEU A 89 18.93 -4.18 -2.75
N THR A 90 18.87 -4.70 -3.97
CA THR A 90 18.68 -3.87 -5.18
C THR A 90 17.21 -3.43 -5.29
N GLY A 91 16.93 -2.47 -6.16
CA GLY A 91 15.55 -2.09 -6.46
C GLY A 91 14.68 -3.28 -6.90
N ASP A 92 15.23 -4.20 -7.71
CA ASP A 92 14.52 -5.39 -8.17
C ASP A 92 14.18 -6.37 -7.03
N GLU A 93 15.11 -6.59 -6.10
CA GLU A 93 14.85 -7.39 -4.91
C GLU A 93 13.72 -6.78 -4.04
N TRP A 94 13.73 -5.46 -3.88
CA TRP A 94 12.66 -4.75 -3.19
C TRP A 94 11.31 -4.87 -3.89
N ARG A 95 11.30 -4.72 -5.22
CA ARG A 95 10.11 -4.95 -6.04
C ARG A 95 9.56 -6.35 -5.79
N ARG A 96 10.42 -7.37 -5.82
CA ARG A 96 10.02 -8.77 -5.65
C ARG A 96 9.47 -9.05 -4.26
N ILE A 97 10.08 -8.51 -3.20
CA ILE A 97 9.55 -8.58 -1.84
C ILE A 97 8.16 -7.96 -1.78
N VAL A 98 8.01 -6.77 -2.36
CA VAL A 98 6.73 -6.06 -2.40
C VAL A 98 5.68 -6.85 -3.18
N GLU A 99 6.01 -7.44 -4.33
CA GLU A 99 5.08 -8.28 -5.09
C GLU A 99 4.62 -9.52 -4.32
N ILE A 100 5.48 -10.09 -3.46
CA ILE A 100 5.11 -11.22 -2.58
C ILE A 100 4.15 -10.77 -1.46
N LEU A 101 4.36 -9.57 -0.91
CA LEU A 101 3.57 -9.02 0.19
C LEU A 101 2.21 -8.48 -0.29
N MET A 102 2.17 -7.91 -1.50
CA MET A 102 0.96 -7.41 -2.16
C MET A 102 0.18 -8.56 -2.81
N LYS A 103 -0.38 -9.45 -1.98
CA LYS A 103 -1.28 -10.51 -2.46
C LYS A 103 -2.71 -10.01 -2.71
#